data_AF-A0A944FNK7-F1
#
_entry.id   AF-A0A944FNK7-F1
#
_cell.length_a   1.000
_cell.length_b   1.000
_cell.length_c   1.000
_cell.angle_alpha   90.00
_cell.angle_beta   90.00
_cell.angle_gamma   90.00
#
_symmetry.space_group_name_H-M   'P 1'
#
loop_
_entity.id
_entity.type
_entity.pdbx_description
1 polymer ?
#
loop_
_entity_poly.entity_id
_entity_poly.type
_entity_poly.pdbx_seq_one_letter_code
_entity_poly.pdbx_strand_id
1 'polypeptide(L)'
;MTDPDTEKPNRRPPWPKDRRTDRYNWELARGPISAFGESKPLAAWAADERCAVGREALRTRLALGWDPADAITRARHEKPDMVFTYNERTLTLRGWAEQTGIKYHTLYNRIMKSGMSFSDALEKGAEGADFALPVTAFGETKTLHHWAVDPRARCVATTMRRRLAQGWNPEQAITEEPQSRSTLGTGAPHHAFGMSMGLEDWGRHTQIPAGNLRHQMEQYDLPLEAALTSLGWTPNTDAPAEHSLVRITAAQLRSGDHILGTDPTAEGGPFLTVRRPNAIPTSPTAPHGPAHSRTPLTRPAPVPAGPSRRASR
;
A
#
# COMPACT_ATOMS: atom_id res chain seq x y z
N MET A 1 34.19 63.45 -19.24
CA MET A 1 32.94 62.71 -18.98
C MET A 1 33.02 61.44 -19.81
N THR A 2 33.63 60.43 -19.25
CA THR A 2 33.74 59.10 -19.83
C THR A 2 33.65 58.15 -18.64
N ASP A 3 32.47 57.55 -18.51
CA ASP A 3 32.10 56.69 -17.38
C ASP A 3 32.83 55.33 -17.43
N PRO A 4 33.00 54.70 -16.26
CA PRO A 4 33.97 53.63 -16.04
C PRO A 4 33.45 52.23 -16.35
N ASP A 5 34.42 51.35 -16.59
CA ASP A 5 34.34 49.90 -16.67
C ASP A 5 33.34 49.27 -15.69
N THR A 6 32.34 48.57 -16.25
CA THR A 6 31.54 47.61 -15.49
C THR A 6 32.16 46.22 -15.66
N GLU A 7 33.10 45.91 -14.78
CA GLU A 7 33.71 44.60 -14.62
C GLU A 7 32.62 43.58 -14.19
N LYS A 8 32.31 42.62 -15.08
CA LYS A 8 31.33 41.56 -14.78
C LYS A 8 31.92 40.61 -13.74
N PRO A 9 31.19 40.29 -12.64
CA PRO A 9 31.73 39.46 -11.59
C PRO A 9 31.89 38.02 -12.06
N ASN A 10 33.15 37.58 -12.05
CA ASN A 10 33.59 36.31 -11.48
C ASN A 10 32.69 35.11 -11.79
N ARG A 11 32.83 34.56 -13.02
CA ARG A 11 32.42 33.18 -13.29
C ARG A 11 33.24 32.30 -12.36
N ARG A 12 32.58 31.74 -11.33
CA ARG A 12 33.20 30.73 -10.45
C ARG A 12 33.90 29.69 -11.34
N PRO A 13 35.16 29.35 -11.07
CA PRO A 13 35.83 28.30 -11.83
C PRO A 13 34.95 27.04 -11.80
N PRO A 14 34.86 26.29 -12.91
CA PRO A 14 34.10 25.06 -12.92
C PRO A 14 34.65 24.18 -11.80
N TRP A 15 33.78 23.86 -10.83
CA TRP A 15 34.12 22.92 -9.77
C TRP A 15 34.76 21.70 -10.40
N PRO A 16 35.93 21.22 -9.91
CA PRO A 16 36.50 19.98 -10.37
C PRO A 16 35.38 18.95 -10.29
N LYS A 17 35.05 18.29 -11.40
CA LYS A 17 34.12 17.17 -11.39
C LYS A 17 34.75 16.13 -10.47
N ASP A 18 34.34 16.14 -9.21
CA ASP A 18 34.72 15.17 -8.20
C ASP A 18 34.45 13.80 -8.80
N ARG A 19 35.52 13.14 -9.25
CA ARG A 19 35.51 11.79 -9.78
C ARG A 19 35.28 10.87 -8.59
N ARG A 20 34.03 10.82 -8.12
CA ARG A 20 33.54 9.82 -7.15
C ARG A 20 33.84 8.37 -7.57
N THR A 21 34.24 8.14 -8.81
CA THR A 21 34.75 6.86 -9.33
C THR A 21 36.09 6.45 -8.73
N ASP A 22 36.90 7.37 -8.21
CA ASP A 22 38.22 7.07 -7.65
C ASP A 22 38.15 6.37 -6.28
N ARG A 23 36.94 6.25 -5.71
CA ARG A 23 36.67 5.51 -4.48
C ARG A 23 36.59 3.99 -4.69
N TYR A 24 36.33 3.54 -5.92
CA TYR A 24 36.09 2.13 -6.22
C TYR A 24 37.26 1.56 -7.02
N ASN A 25 38.02 0.66 -6.42
CA ASN A 25 39.03 -0.12 -7.11
C ASN A 25 38.42 -1.37 -7.74
N TRP A 26 37.84 -1.20 -8.94
CA TRP A 26 37.17 -2.30 -9.66
C TRP A 26 38.10 -3.46 -10.03
N GLU A 27 39.42 -3.31 -9.96
CA GLU A 27 40.37 -4.40 -10.18
C GLU A 27 40.30 -5.45 -9.07
N LEU A 28 39.98 -5.06 -7.82
CA LEU A 28 39.79 -6.00 -6.71
C LEU A 28 38.57 -6.91 -6.90
N ALA A 29 37.63 -6.51 -7.77
CA ALA A 29 36.46 -7.29 -8.12
C ALA A 29 36.63 -8.05 -9.47
N ARG A 30 37.81 -7.95 -10.10
CA ARG A 30 38.15 -8.64 -11.35
C ARG A 30 39.03 -9.85 -11.04
N GLY A 31 38.83 -10.93 -11.80
CA GLY A 31 39.62 -12.16 -11.66
C GLY A 31 39.12 -13.10 -10.56
N PRO A 32 39.93 -14.10 -10.20
CA PRO A 32 39.59 -15.08 -9.18
C PRO A 32 39.71 -14.45 -7.79
N ILE A 33 38.64 -14.53 -7.01
CA ILE A 33 38.54 -13.98 -5.66
C ILE A 33 38.81 -15.12 -4.69
N SER A 34 39.81 -14.95 -3.84
CA SER A 34 40.21 -15.95 -2.86
C SER A 34 39.52 -15.71 -1.51
N ALA A 35 38.71 -16.66 -1.06
CA ALA A 35 38.01 -16.64 0.23
C ALA A 35 37.81 -18.07 0.74
N PHE A 36 37.82 -18.27 2.06
CA PHE A 36 37.62 -19.60 2.69
C PHE A 36 38.57 -20.71 2.18
N GLY A 37 39.79 -20.35 1.75
CA GLY A 37 40.76 -21.28 1.17
C GLY A 37 40.48 -21.69 -0.28
N GLU A 38 39.42 -21.17 -0.90
CA GLU A 38 39.05 -21.42 -2.30
C GLU A 38 39.24 -20.15 -3.14
N SER A 39 39.51 -20.31 -4.44
CA SER A 39 39.58 -19.19 -5.38
C SER A 39 38.57 -19.40 -6.50
N LYS A 40 37.55 -18.53 -6.55
CA LYS A 40 36.43 -18.63 -7.50
C LYS A 40 36.20 -17.29 -8.21
N PRO A 41 35.71 -17.28 -9.46
CA PRO A 41 35.30 -16.04 -10.11
C PRO A 41 34.07 -15.44 -9.39
N LEU A 42 33.90 -14.13 -9.50
CA LEU A 42 32.79 -13.37 -8.90
C LEU A 42 31.41 -14.02 -9.11
N ALA A 43 31.14 -14.53 -10.31
CA ALA A 43 29.86 -15.16 -10.63
C ALA A 43 29.64 -16.47 -9.87
N ALA A 44 30.70 -17.27 -9.67
CA ALA A 44 30.62 -18.50 -8.90
C ALA A 44 30.45 -18.21 -7.41
N TRP A 45 31.13 -17.20 -6.87
CA TRP A 45 30.88 -16.75 -5.50
C TRP A 45 29.47 -16.21 -5.31
N ALA A 46 28.94 -15.43 -6.25
CA ALA A 46 27.59 -14.89 -6.15
C ALA A 46 26.48 -15.96 -6.19
N ALA A 47 26.77 -17.15 -6.71
CA ALA A 47 25.87 -18.31 -6.74
C ALA A 47 26.15 -19.32 -5.62
N ASP A 48 27.21 -19.11 -4.83
CA ASP A 48 27.59 -19.97 -3.71
C ASP A 48 26.60 -19.76 -2.55
N GLU A 49 26.19 -20.84 -1.88
CA GLU A 49 25.23 -20.80 -0.78
C GLU A 49 25.68 -19.93 0.40
N ARG A 50 27.00 -19.76 0.56
CA ARG A 50 27.59 -18.91 1.60
C ARG A 50 27.44 -17.41 1.30
N CYS A 51 27.09 -17.04 0.06
CA CYS A 51 27.01 -15.65 -0.35
C CYS A 51 25.66 -15.03 0.04
N ALA A 52 25.70 -14.13 1.01
CA ALA A 52 24.52 -13.44 1.53
C ALA A 52 24.04 -12.28 0.63
N VAL A 53 24.72 -12.02 -0.49
CA VAL A 53 24.40 -10.89 -1.38
C VAL A 53 24.48 -11.25 -2.86
N GLY A 54 23.73 -10.53 -3.69
CA GLY A 54 23.79 -10.67 -5.14
C GLY A 54 25.12 -10.20 -5.74
N ARG A 55 25.41 -10.66 -6.96
CA ARG A 55 26.65 -10.40 -7.72
C ARG A 55 27.11 -8.94 -7.71
N GLU A 56 26.20 -8.00 -7.94
CA GLU A 56 26.56 -6.58 -8.05
C GLU A 56 26.91 -5.94 -6.69
N ALA A 57 26.23 -6.39 -5.62
CA ALA A 57 26.56 -5.98 -4.27
C ALA A 57 27.92 -6.54 -3.83
N LEU A 58 28.21 -7.81 -4.15
CA LEU A 58 29.52 -8.43 -3.92
C LEU A 58 30.63 -7.67 -4.69
N ARG A 59 30.41 -7.39 -5.97
CA ARG A 59 31.33 -6.61 -6.82
C ARG A 59 31.65 -5.24 -6.20
N THR A 60 30.61 -4.54 -5.73
CA THR A 60 30.76 -3.22 -5.12
C THR A 60 31.52 -3.28 -3.80
N ARG A 61 31.27 -4.29 -2.95
CA ARG A 61 32.00 -4.50 -1.69
C ARG A 61 33.50 -4.73 -1.92
N LEU A 62 33.84 -5.61 -2.86
CA LEU A 62 35.23 -5.87 -3.23
C LEU A 62 35.90 -4.63 -3.82
N ALA A 63 35.20 -3.87 -4.66
CA ALA A 63 35.71 -2.62 -5.20
C ALA A 63 35.93 -1.53 -4.13
N LEU A 64 35.22 -1.62 -3.01
CA LEU A 64 35.44 -0.78 -1.83
C LEU A 64 36.56 -1.29 -0.92
N GLY A 65 37.26 -2.36 -1.31
CA GLY A 65 38.38 -2.94 -0.56
C GLY A 65 37.97 -3.81 0.62
N TRP A 66 36.74 -4.34 0.62
CA TRP A 66 36.32 -5.28 1.65
C TRP A 66 37.11 -6.59 1.56
N ASP A 67 37.36 -7.21 2.71
CA ASP A 67 37.87 -8.58 2.75
C ASP A 67 36.90 -9.52 2.02
N PRO A 68 37.39 -10.44 1.17
CA PRO A 68 36.53 -11.35 0.42
C PRO A 68 35.57 -12.19 1.27
N ALA A 69 36.01 -12.70 2.43
CA ALA A 69 35.15 -13.51 3.29
C ALA A 69 34.02 -12.68 3.91
N ASP A 70 34.32 -11.46 4.35
CA ASP A 70 33.33 -10.50 4.87
C ASP A 70 32.38 -10.02 3.76
N ALA A 71 32.91 -9.80 2.55
CA ALA A 71 32.12 -9.35 1.42
C ALA A 71 31.07 -10.38 0.98
N ILE A 72 31.37 -11.67 1.15
CA ILE A 72 30.49 -12.80 0.84
C ILE A 72 29.48 -13.04 1.97
N THR A 73 29.94 -13.12 3.23
CA THR A 73 29.09 -13.53 4.37
C THR A 73 28.19 -12.44 4.92
N ARG A 74 28.62 -11.18 4.89
CA ARG A 74 27.88 -10.12 5.58
C ARG A 74 26.55 -9.89 4.88
N ALA A 75 25.44 -10.03 5.60
CA ALA A 75 24.12 -9.77 5.03
C ALA A 75 24.02 -8.35 4.44
N ARG A 76 23.16 -8.18 3.43
CA ARG A 76 22.79 -6.83 3.00
C ARG A 76 22.22 -6.12 4.23
N HIS A 77 22.65 -4.89 4.48
CA HIS A 77 21.96 -4.04 5.45
C HIS A 77 20.54 -3.82 4.92
N GLU A 78 19.60 -4.61 5.41
CA GLU A 78 18.18 -4.35 5.28
C GLU A 78 17.95 -3.07 6.08
N LYS A 79 17.83 -1.96 5.36
CA LYS A 79 17.35 -0.74 6.00
C LYS A 79 15.91 -1.04 6.40
N PRO A 80 15.54 -0.86 7.67
CA PRO A 80 14.15 -1.04 8.06
C PRO A 80 13.29 -0.14 7.20
N ASP A 81 12.19 -0.69 6.70
CA ASP A 81 11.21 0.10 5.98
C ASP A 81 10.69 1.18 6.94
N MET A 82 10.94 2.43 6.58
CA MET A 82 10.50 3.54 7.39
C MET A 82 9.00 3.73 7.16
N VAL A 83 8.18 3.21 8.06
CA VAL A 83 6.73 3.28 7.99
C VAL A 83 6.23 4.47 8.80
N PHE A 84 5.30 5.23 8.24
CA PHE A 84 4.69 6.38 8.89
C PHE A 84 3.16 6.32 8.75
N THR A 85 2.47 6.68 9.83
CA THR A 85 1.00 6.79 9.87
C THR A 85 0.60 8.26 9.82
N TYR A 86 -0.27 8.62 8.88
CA TYR A 86 -0.82 9.97 8.73
C TYR A 86 -2.22 9.88 8.10
N ASN A 87 -3.19 10.61 8.66
CA ASN A 87 -4.61 10.54 8.26
C ASN A 87 -5.14 9.09 8.16
N GLU A 88 -4.90 8.28 9.20
CA GLU A 88 -5.34 6.87 9.29
C GLU A 88 -4.75 5.93 8.23
N ARG A 89 -3.85 6.42 7.39
CA ARG A 89 -3.12 5.62 6.40
C ARG A 89 -1.72 5.37 6.89
N THR A 90 -1.27 4.12 6.76
CA THR A 90 0.07 3.70 7.13
C THR A 90 0.78 3.25 5.87
N LEU A 91 1.82 4.00 5.46
CA LEU A 91 2.62 3.71 4.27
C LEU A 91 4.11 3.79 4.59
N THR A 92 4.92 3.14 3.76
CA THR A 92 6.37 3.36 3.78
C THR A 92 6.69 4.79 3.33
N LEU A 93 7.87 5.31 3.70
CA LEU A 93 8.35 6.62 3.25
C LEU A 93 8.39 6.71 1.72
N ARG A 94 8.68 5.58 1.04
CA ARG A 94 8.58 5.48 -0.42
C ARG A 94 7.13 5.57 -0.89
N GLY A 95 6.20 4.86 -0.25
CA GLY A 95 4.78 4.97 -0.55
C GLY A 95 4.26 6.41 -0.39
N TRP A 96 4.64 7.09 0.69
CA TRP A 96 4.30 8.50 0.89
C TRP A 96 4.93 9.44 -0.14
N ALA A 97 6.17 9.18 -0.56
CA ALA A 97 6.83 9.92 -1.63
C ALA A 97 6.08 9.78 -2.96
N GLU A 98 5.66 8.57 -3.30
CA GLU A 98 4.89 8.29 -4.51
C GLU A 98 3.48 8.90 -4.45
N GLN A 99 2.80 8.76 -3.30
CA GLN A 99 1.46 9.29 -3.05
C GLN A 99 1.42 10.82 -3.24
N THR A 100 2.30 11.51 -2.52
CA THR A 100 2.36 12.98 -2.50
C THR A 100 3.05 13.58 -3.72
N GLY A 101 3.83 12.78 -4.45
CA GLY A 101 4.73 13.25 -5.50
C GLY A 101 5.99 13.95 -4.98
N ILE A 102 6.22 13.98 -3.65
CA ILE A 102 7.45 14.50 -3.06
C ILE A 102 8.54 13.45 -3.22
N LYS A 103 9.74 13.85 -3.67
CA LYS A 103 10.85 12.90 -3.85
C LYS A 103 11.20 12.22 -2.52
N TYR A 104 11.42 10.90 -2.55
CA TYR A 104 11.82 10.10 -1.39
C TYR A 104 12.99 10.73 -0.62
N HIS A 105 14.06 11.14 -1.31
CA HIS A 105 15.21 11.76 -0.67
C HIS A 105 14.90 13.09 0.01
N THR A 106 13.90 13.84 -0.49
CA THR A 106 13.46 15.09 0.14
C THR A 106 12.79 14.80 1.47
N LEU A 107 11.83 13.87 1.51
CA LEU A 107 11.19 13.46 2.77
C LEU A 107 12.21 12.85 3.73
N TYR A 108 13.08 11.96 3.25
CA TYR A 108 14.13 11.35 4.06
C TYR A 108 15.05 12.39 4.70
N ASN A 109 15.55 13.35 3.92
CA ASN A 109 16.45 14.38 4.46
C ASN A 109 15.73 15.29 5.46
N ARG A 110 14.47 15.66 5.22
CA ARG A 110 13.69 16.48 6.16
C ARG A 110 13.55 15.77 7.51
N ILE A 111 13.13 14.51 7.49
CA ILE A 111 12.87 13.75 8.71
C ILE A 111 14.18 13.40 9.42
N MET A 112 15.15 12.81 8.70
CA MET A 112 16.34 12.22 9.32
C MET A 112 17.51 13.17 9.48
N LYS A 113 17.68 14.16 8.59
CA LYS A 113 18.81 15.11 8.67
C LYS A 113 18.41 16.43 9.31
N SER A 114 17.20 16.90 9.04
CA SER A 114 16.70 18.16 9.57
C SER A 114 15.88 18.00 10.84
N GLY A 115 15.54 16.76 11.24
CA GLY A 115 14.74 16.49 12.45
C GLY A 115 13.28 16.97 12.34
N MET A 116 12.79 17.18 11.13
CA MET A 116 11.42 17.63 10.88
C MET A 116 10.42 16.51 11.19
N SER A 117 9.28 16.85 11.78
CA SER A 117 8.21 15.87 11.99
C SER A 117 7.67 15.37 10.66
N PHE A 118 7.06 14.18 10.65
CA PHE A 118 6.51 13.60 9.43
C PHE A 118 5.37 14.48 8.85
N SER A 119 4.51 15.03 9.69
CA SER A 119 3.43 15.94 9.28
C SER A 119 3.98 17.20 8.63
N ASP A 120 4.95 17.87 9.27
CA ASP A 120 5.52 19.12 8.74
C ASP A 120 6.27 18.86 7.43
N ALA A 121 6.89 17.68 7.29
CA ALA A 121 7.57 17.29 6.07
C ALA A 121 6.60 17.12 4.88
N LEU A 122 5.38 16.65 5.14
CA LEU A 122 4.31 16.57 4.15
C LEU A 122 3.68 17.94 3.85
N GLU A 123 3.41 18.73 4.89
CA GLU A 123 2.84 20.09 4.75
C GLU A 123 3.74 21.03 3.97
N LYS A 124 5.07 20.90 4.14
CA LYS A 124 6.03 21.67 3.37
C LYS A 124 5.97 21.36 1.86
N GLY A 125 5.42 20.21 1.45
CA GLY A 125 5.24 19.85 0.05
C GLY A 125 6.55 19.66 -0.73
N ALA A 126 6.46 19.45 -2.05
CA ALA A 126 7.63 19.43 -2.92
C ALA A 126 7.97 20.85 -3.40
N GLU A 127 9.26 21.10 -3.63
CA GLU A 127 9.72 22.37 -4.21
C GLU A 127 9.50 22.34 -5.74
N GLY A 128 8.75 23.31 -6.26
CA GLY A 128 8.50 23.49 -7.70
C GLY A 128 7.13 24.12 -8.00
N ALA A 129 7.04 24.88 -9.10
CA ALA A 129 5.81 25.56 -9.51
C ALA A 129 4.63 24.59 -9.68
N ASP A 130 4.89 23.37 -10.16
CA ASP A 130 3.89 22.33 -10.39
C ASP A 130 3.23 21.80 -9.10
N PHE A 131 3.91 21.95 -7.95
CA PHE A 131 3.41 21.50 -6.64
C PHE A 131 2.72 22.62 -5.85
N ALA A 132 2.93 23.86 -6.27
CA ALA A 132 2.28 25.05 -5.74
C ALA A 132 0.94 25.35 -6.40
N LEU A 133 0.55 24.59 -7.45
CA LEU A 133 -0.71 24.80 -8.15
C LEU A 133 -1.90 24.60 -7.20
N PRO A 134 -2.66 25.66 -6.86
CA PRO A 134 -3.85 25.54 -6.03
C PRO A 134 -4.97 24.93 -6.88
N VAL A 135 -5.62 23.92 -6.33
CA VAL A 135 -6.75 23.22 -6.96
C VAL A 135 -7.96 23.38 -6.05
N THR A 136 -9.01 23.99 -6.58
CA THR A 136 -10.30 24.15 -5.88
C THR A 136 -11.20 22.96 -6.19
N ALA A 137 -11.60 22.23 -5.15
CA ALA A 137 -12.51 21.07 -5.23
C ALA A 137 -13.28 20.95 -3.91
N PHE A 138 -14.55 20.51 -3.94
CA PHE A 138 -15.39 20.34 -2.74
C PHE A 138 -15.53 21.61 -1.88
N GLY A 139 -15.47 22.79 -2.51
CA GLY A 139 -15.50 24.09 -1.82
C GLY A 139 -14.20 24.49 -1.10
N GLU A 140 -13.15 23.66 -1.18
CA GLU A 140 -11.85 23.92 -0.55
C GLU A 140 -10.79 24.14 -1.63
N THR A 141 -9.78 24.97 -1.34
CA THR A 141 -8.63 25.17 -2.23
C THR A 141 -7.37 24.65 -1.55
N LYS A 142 -6.81 23.57 -2.07
CA LYS A 142 -5.58 22.94 -1.57
C LYS A 142 -4.60 22.73 -2.72
N THR A 143 -3.32 22.58 -2.41
CA THR A 143 -2.33 22.16 -3.40
C THR A 143 -2.50 20.68 -3.75
N LEU A 144 -1.93 20.26 -4.88
CA LEU A 144 -2.01 18.86 -5.32
C LEU A 144 -1.45 17.84 -4.31
N HIS A 145 -0.39 18.18 -3.58
CA HIS A 145 0.18 17.27 -2.58
C HIS A 145 -0.71 17.16 -1.34
N HIS A 146 -1.39 18.25 -0.94
CA HIS A 146 -2.38 18.20 0.12
C HIS A 146 -3.62 17.40 -0.29
N TRP A 147 -4.10 17.57 -1.53
CA TRP A 147 -5.16 16.70 -2.05
C TRP A 147 -4.73 15.24 -2.09
N ALA A 148 -3.47 14.92 -2.37
CA ALA A 148 -3.00 13.54 -2.40
C ALA A 148 -3.01 12.82 -1.05
N VAL A 149 -2.91 13.56 0.06
CA VAL A 149 -3.00 12.99 1.41
C VAL A 149 -4.40 13.10 2.01
N ASP A 150 -5.33 13.71 1.27
CA ASP A 150 -6.73 13.84 1.67
C ASP A 150 -7.42 12.47 1.66
N PRO A 151 -8.26 12.16 2.66
CA PRO A 151 -8.99 10.89 2.71
C PRO A 151 -9.89 10.66 1.49
N ARG A 152 -10.36 11.72 0.84
CA ARG A 152 -11.23 11.65 -0.35
C ARG A 152 -10.46 11.26 -1.62
N ALA A 153 -9.14 11.44 -1.64
CA ALA A 153 -8.33 11.14 -2.82
C ALA A 153 -8.16 9.64 -3.01
N ARG A 154 -8.50 9.18 -4.22
CA ARG A 154 -8.34 7.79 -4.68
C ARG A 154 -7.15 7.58 -5.61
N CYS A 155 -6.41 8.64 -5.91
CA CYS A 155 -5.25 8.59 -6.79
C CYS A 155 -4.08 9.45 -6.27
N VAL A 156 -2.91 9.23 -6.85
CA VAL A 156 -1.67 9.94 -6.51
C VAL A 156 -1.62 11.34 -7.13
N ALA A 157 -0.81 12.24 -6.56
CA ALA A 157 -0.68 13.63 -7.03
C ALA A 157 -0.34 13.74 -8.53
N THR A 158 0.47 12.82 -9.06
CA THR A 158 0.85 12.76 -10.47
C THR A 158 -0.35 12.46 -11.38
N THR A 159 -1.25 11.59 -10.95
CA THR A 159 -2.47 11.25 -11.69
C THR A 159 -3.44 12.43 -11.69
N MET A 160 -3.66 13.05 -10.53
CA MET A 160 -4.49 14.26 -10.43
C MET A 160 -3.98 15.35 -11.37
N ARG A 161 -2.67 15.62 -11.37
CA ARG A 161 -2.06 16.60 -12.27
C ARG A 161 -2.33 16.29 -13.74
N ARG A 162 -2.11 15.05 -14.16
CA ARG A 162 -2.34 14.62 -15.55
C ARG A 162 -3.79 14.82 -15.96
N ARG A 163 -4.73 14.46 -15.09
CA ARG A 163 -6.17 14.64 -15.33
C ARG A 163 -6.56 16.11 -15.43
N LEU A 164 -6.08 16.95 -14.52
CA LEU A 164 -6.32 18.39 -14.57
C LEU A 164 -5.73 19.03 -15.85
N ALA A 165 -4.53 18.60 -16.27
CA ALA A 165 -3.94 19.04 -17.53
C ALA A 165 -4.74 18.59 -18.77
N GLN A 166 -5.50 17.50 -18.65
CA GLN A 166 -6.45 17.01 -19.66
C GLN A 166 -7.83 17.67 -19.56
N GLY A 167 -8.01 18.65 -18.66
CA GLY A 167 -9.28 19.37 -18.50
C GLY A 167 -10.34 18.65 -17.67
N TRP A 168 -9.96 17.65 -16.87
CA TRP A 168 -10.90 16.99 -15.97
C TRP A 168 -11.41 17.95 -14.89
N ASN A 169 -12.64 17.74 -14.44
CA ASN A 169 -13.16 18.44 -13.27
C ASN A 169 -12.29 18.08 -12.04
N PRO A 170 -11.93 19.04 -11.18
CA PRO A 170 -11.10 18.78 -9.98
C PRO A 170 -11.63 17.70 -9.05
N GLU A 171 -12.93 17.67 -8.78
CA GLU A 171 -13.54 16.68 -7.88
C GLU A 171 -13.46 15.27 -8.47
N GLN A 172 -13.73 15.14 -9.78
CA GLN A 172 -13.56 13.88 -10.52
C GLN A 172 -12.09 13.47 -10.57
N ALA A 173 -11.19 14.42 -10.81
CA ALA A 173 -9.76 14.15 -10.89
C ALA A 173 -9.20 13.56 -9.59
N ILE A 174 -9.72 14.00 -8.43
CA ILE A 174 -9.33 13.55 -7.09
C ILE A 174 -9.98 12.21 -6.72
N THR A 175 -11.29 12.07 -6.97
CA THR A 175 -12.09 10.92 -6.48
C THR A 175 -12.11 9.72 -7.40
N GLU A 176 -11.88 9.90 -8.70
CA GLU A 176 -12.00 8.80 -9.64
C GLU A 176 -10.76 7.90 -9.63
N GLU A 177 -10.94 6.60 -9.80
CA GLU A 177 -9.82 5.67 -9.77
C GLU A 177 -9.04 5.68 -11.09
N PRO A 178 -7.70 5.59 -11.07
CA PRO A 178 -6.92 5.60 -12.31
C PRO A 178 -7.25 4.37 -13.17
N GLN A 179 -7.65 4.57 -14.44
CA GLN A 179 -7.91 3.50 -15.42
C GLN A 179 -6.66 2.65 -15.74
N SER A 180 -5.47 3.11 -15.36
CA SER A 180 -4.22 2.37 -15.54
C SER A 180 -3.36 2.48 -14.27
N ARG A 181 -3.61 1.60 -13.29
CA ARG A 181 -2.76 1.45 -12.09
C ARG A 181 -1.53 0.56 -12.32
N SER A 182 -1.18 0.24 -13.57
CA SER A 182 -0.04 -0.62 -13.91
C SER A 182 1.33 -0.05 -13.52
N THR A 183 1.43 1.24 -13.18
CA THR A 183 2.72 1.93 -12.92
C THR A 183 3.07 2.15 -11.45
N LEU A 184 2.15 1.90 -10.51
CA LEU A 184 2.54 1.64 -9.12
C LEU A 184 2.75 0.13 -9.04
N GLY A 185 3.84 -0.31 -8.40
CA GLY A 185 4.22 -1.72 -8.30
C GLY A 185 3.01 -2.65 -8.25
N THR A 186 2.76 -3.30 -9.39
CA THR A 186 1.88 -4.46 -9.62
C THR A 186 0.42 -4.36 -9.14
N GLY A 187 -0.45 -3.94 -10.07
CA GLY A 187 -1.84 -4.39 -10.13
C GLY A 187 -2.92 -3.43 -9.61
N ALA A 188 -4.17 -3.77 -9.92
CA ALA A 188 -5.34 -3.11 -9.35
C ALA A 188 -5.34 -3.30 -7.81
N PRO A 189 -5.81 -2.32 -7.03
CA PRO A 189 -5.91 -2.46 -5.58
C PRO A 189 -6.96 -3.51 -5.28
N HIS A 190 -6.63 -4.41 -4.37
CA HIS A 190 -7.57 -5.41 -3.89
C HIS A 190 -8.04 -5.01 -2.50
N HIS A 191 -9.35 -5.04 -2.30
CA HIS A 191 -9.99 -4.72 -1.03
C HIS A 191 -10.15 -6.00 -0.22
N ALA A 192 -9.63 -5.99 1.01
CA ALA A 192 -9.88 -7.04 1.97
C ALA A 192 -9.78 -6.53 3.40
N PHE A 193 -10.73 -6.93 4.25
CA PHE A 193 -10.79 -6.60 5.68
C PHE A 193 -10.72 -5.09 5.97
N GLY A 194 -11.40 -4.28 5.16
CA GLY A 194 -11.39 -2.82 5.26
C GLY A 194 -10.08 -2.15 4.81
N MET A 195 -9.10 -2.93 4.36
CA MET A 195 -7.83 -2.44 3.83
C MET A 195 -7.83 -2.50 2.30
N SER A 196 -7.11 -1.57 1.66
CA SER A 196 -6.95 -1.53 0.20
C SER A 196 -5.47 -1.33 -0.12
N MET A 197 -4.86 -2.33 -0.76
CA MET A 197 -3.45 -2.30 -1.17
C MET A 197 -3.24 -3.13 -2.44
N GLY A 198 -2.06 -3.01 -3.07
CA GLY A 198 -1.69 -3.82 -4.23
C GLY A 198 -1.50 -5.29 -3.84
N LEU A 199 -1.58 -6.22 -4.80
CA LEU A 199 -1.47 -7.65 -4.51
C LEU A 199 -0.09 -8.05 -3.96
N GLU A 200 0.98 -7.39 -4.43
CA GLU A 200 2.33 -7.56 -3.87
C GLU A 200 2.45 -7.00 -2.45
N ASP A 201 1.77 -5.88 -2.15
CA ASP A 201 1.74 -5.32 -0.80
C ASP A 201 0.93 -6.22 0.15
N TRP A 202 -0.17 -6.80 -0.34
CA TRP A 202 -0.91 -7.86 0.37
C TRP A 202 -0.01 -9.05 0.64
N GLY A 203 0.82 -9.45 -0.32
CA GLY A 203 1.71 -10.58 -0.11
C GLY A 203 2.80 -10.31 0.93
N ARG A 204 3.31 -9.08 0.99
CA ARG A 204 4.22 -8.65 2.06
C ARG A 204 3.52 -8.57 3.41
N HIS A 205 2.29 -8.06 3.44
CA HIS A 205 1.54 -7.89 4.68
C HIS A 205 1.14 -9.22 5.32
N THR A 206 0.73 -10.18 4.48
CA THR A 206 0.20 -11.48 4.90
C THR A 206 1.26 -12.56 4.94
N GLN A 207 2.46 -12.29 4.41
CA GLN A 207 3.53 -13.25 4.14
C GLN A 207 3.12 -14.39 3.19
N ILE A 208 2.05 -14.17 2.41
CA ILE A 208 1.59 -15.10 1.35
C ILE A 208 2.06 -14.55 0.00
N PRO A 209 2.79 -15.31 -0.83
CA PRO A 209 3.22 -14.82 -2.14
C PRO A 209 2.05 -14.31 -2.99
N ALA A 210 2.21 -13.13 -3.62
CA ALA A 210 1.16 -12.51 -4.44
C ALA A 210 0.69 -13.41 -5.60
N GLY A 211 1.58 -14.28 -6.12
CA GLY A 211 1.22 -15.30 -7.11
C GLY A 211 0.19 -16.31 -6.60
N ASN A 212 0.27 -16.70 -5.32
CA ASN A 212 -0.69 -17.64 -4.72
C ASN A 212 -2.04 -16.96 -4.50
N LEU A 213 -2.05 -15.70 -4.07
CA LEU A 213 -3.27 -14.90 -3.96
C LEU A 213 -3.95 -14.76 -5.32
N ARG A 214 -3.18 -14.44 -6.37
CA ARG A 214 -3.70 -14.34 -7.74
C ARG A 214 -4.30 -15.66 -8.22
N HIS A 215 -3.58 -16.76 -8.04
CA HIS A 215 -4.03 -18.08 -8.46
C HIS A 215 -5.34 -18.48 -7.77
N GLN A 216 -5.47 -18.24 -6.46
CA GLN A 216 -6.70 -18.52 -5.73
C GLN A 216 -7.88 -17.68 -6.23
N MET A 217 -7.65 -16.39 -6.49
CA MET A 217 -8.68 -15.50 -7.03
C MET A 217 -9.10 -15.91 -8.45
N GLU A 218 -8.16 -16.28 -9.32
CA GLU A 218 -8.44 -16.63 -10.72
C GLU A 218 -9.03 -18.04 -10.88
N GLN A 219 -8.56 -19.02 -10.11
CA GLN A 219 -9.01 -20.41 -10.22
C GLN A 219 -10.41 -20.61 -9.63
N TYR A 220 -10.75 -19.89 -8.56
CA TYR A 220 -11.99 -20.08 -7.81
C TYR A 220 -12.95 -18.88 -7.90
N ASP A 221 -12.60 -17.84 -8.68
CA ASP A 221 -13.36 -16.59 -8.83
C ASP A 221 -13.71 -15.95 -7.47
N LEU A 222 -12.75 -15.98 -6.54
CA LEU A 222 -12.94 -15.52 -5.16
C LEU A 222 -12.52 -14.05 -4.99
N PRO A 223 -13.24 -13.29 -4.14
CA PRO A 223 -12.73 -12.02 -3.66
C PRO A 223 -11.49 -12.24 -2.79
N LEU A 224 -10.60 -11.24 -2.73
CA LEU A 224 -9.33 -11.36 -2.01
C LEU A 224 -9.51 -11.77 -0.54
N GLU A 225 -10.57 -11.31 0.14
CA GLU A 225 -10.89 -11.71 1.51
C GLU A 225 -11.06 -13.21 1.66
N ALA A 226 -11.81 -13.83 0.73
CA ALA A 226 -12.03 -15.27 0.73
C ALA A 226 -10.76 -16.03 0.35
N ALA A 227 -9.97 -15.51 -0.60
CA ALA A 227 -8.67 -16.08 -0.95
C ALA A 227 -7.71 -16.08 0.25
N LEU A 228 -7.60 -14.97 0.98
CA LEU A 228 -6.78 -14.86 2.19
C LEU A 228 -7.24 -15.81 3.29
N THR A 229 -8.55 -15.84 3.55
CA THR A 229 -9.16 -16.73 4.55
C THR A 229 -8.92 -18.20 4.20
N SER A 230 -9.03 -18.57 2.92
CA SER A 230 -8.78 -19.94 2.44
C SER A 230 -7.33 -20.39 2.60
N LEU A 231 -6.40 -19.43 2.55
CA LEU A 231 -4.97 -19.65 2.79
C LEU A 231 -4.61 -19.56 4.29
N GLY A 232 -5.61 -19.49 5.16
CA GLY A 232 -5.44 -19.48 6.62
C GLY A 232 -5.04 -18.12 7.19
N TRP A 233 -5.09 -17.05 6.39
CA TRP A 233 -4.84 -15.70 6.87
C TRP A 233 -6.17 -15.01 7.19
N THR A 234 -6.35 -14.69 8.46
CA THR A 234 -7.36 -13.74 8.93
C THR A 234 -6.63 -12.67 9.71
N PRO A 235 -6.94 -11.37 9.51
CA PRO A 235 -6.35 -10.35 10.33
C PRO A 235 -6.71 -10.64 11.78
N ASN A 236 -5.70 -10.69 12.65
CA ASN A 236 -5.92 -10.76 14.09
C ASN A 236 -6.65 -9.47 14.50
N THR A 237 -7.98 -9.49 14.42
CA THR A 237 -8.79 -8.62 15.26
C THR A 237 -8.67 -9.18 16.65
N ASP A 238 -7.61 -8.77 17.35
CA ASP A 238 -7.59 -8.70 18.81
C ASP A 238 -8.63 -7.65 19.24
N ALA A 239 -9.91 -7.98 19.04
CA ALA A 239 -10.88 -7.70 20.07
C ALA A 239 -10.92 -8.98 20.91
N PRO A 240 -10.60 -8.95 22.22
CA PRO A 240 -10.95 -10.05 23.08
C PRO A 240 -12.48 -10.09 23.10
N ALA A 241 -13.09 -10.82 22.16
CA ALA A 241 -14.38 -11.39 22.44
C ALA A 241 -14.12 -12.25 23.68
N GLU A 242 -14.66 -11.82 24.82
CA GLU A 242 -14.73 -12.63 26.02
C GLU A 242 -15.52 -13.88 25.64
N HIS A 243 -14.81 -14.90 25.19
CA HIS A 243 -15.40 -16.18 24.90
C HIS A 243 -15.61 -16.85 26.25
N SER A 244 -16.86 -16.93 26.70
CA SER A 244 -17.16 -17.78 27.83
C SER A 244 -16.90 -19.23 27.43
N LEU A 245 -15.90 -19.84 28.07
CA LEU A 245 -15.72 -21.28 28.03
C LEU A 245 -16.80 -21.86 28.94
N VAL A 246 -17.76 -22.57 28.37
CA VAL A 246 -18.86 -23.18 29.11
C VAL A 246 -18.75 -24.69 28.99
N ARG A 247 -18.84 -25.39 30.13
CA ARG A 247 -19.03 -26.85 30.15
C ARG A 247 -20.51 -27.13 29.98
N ILE A 248 -20.87 -27.80 28.90
CA ILE A 248 -22.26 -28.14 28.57
C ILE A 248 -22.40 -29.64 28.32
N THR A 249 -23.62 -30.16 28.42
CA THR A 249 -23.91 -31.53 27.96
C THR A 249 -24.21 -31.55 26.46
N ALA A 250 -24.15 -32.72 25.82
CA ALA A 250 -24.46 -32.87 24.39
C ALA A 250 -25.86 -32.34 24.02
N ALA A 251 -26.83 -32.41 24.93
CA ALA A 251 -28.19 -31.89 24.71
C ALA A 251 -28.28 -30.36 24.67
N GLN A 252 -27.23 -29.65 25.11
CA GLN A 252 -27.20 -28.19 25.23
C GLN A 252 -26.40 -27.50 24.12
N LEU A 253 -25.95 -28.27 23.12
CA LEU A 253 -25.19 -27.76 21.98
C LEU A 253 -26.08 -26.88 21.09
N ARG A 254 -25.58 -25.70 20.70
CA ARG A 254 -26.25 -24.79 19.78
C ARG A 254 -25.49 -24.70 18.46
N SER A 255 -26.20 -24.34 17.38
CA SER A 255 -25.54 -24.03 16.11
C SER A 255 -24.60 -22.82 16.31
N GLY A 256 -23.31 -23.00 15.98
CA GLY A 256 -22.26 -22.02 16.22
C GLY A 256 -21.40 -22.26 17.47
N ASP A 257 -21.69 -23.27 18.30
CA ASP A 257 -20.80 -23.67 19.39
C ASP A 257 -19.57 -24.41 18.82
N HIS A 258 -18.36 -23.99 19.24
CA HIS A 258 -17.11 -24.69 18.88
C HIS A 258 -16.67 -25.62 20.01
N ILE A 259 -16.68 -26.93 19.77
CA ILE A 259 -16.24 -27.93 20.74
C ILE A 259 -14.72 -27.91 20.84
N LEU A 260 -14.19 -27.63 22.03
CA LEU A 260 -12.75 -27.58 22.30
C LEU A 260 -12.22 -28.84 22.97
N GLY A 261 -13.09 -29.60 23.65
CA GLY A 261 -12.69 -30.83 24.31
C GLY A 261 -13.89 -31.59 24.88
N THR A 262 -13.71 -32.88 25.05
CA THR A 262 -14.71 -33.79 25.63
C THR A 262 -14.13 -34.44 26.86
N ASP A 263 -14.82 -34.36 27.99
CA ASP A 263 -14.44 -35.06 29.22
C ASP A 263 -15.43 -36.23 29.43
N PRO A 264 -15.03 -37.47 29.07
CA PRO A 264 -15.88 -38.63 29.18
C PRO A 264 -15.96 -39.19 30.61
N THR A 265 -15.17 -38.67 31.55
CA THR A 265 -14.95 -39.24 32.88
C THR A 265 -15.71 -38.55 34.02
N ALA A 266 -16.56 -37.58 33.71
CA ALA A 266 -17.32 -36.84 34.72
C ALA A 266 -18.52 -37.66 35.25
N GLU A 267 -18.66 -37.68 36.58
CA GLU A 267 -19.79 -38.28 37.29
C GLU A 267 -21.09 -37.53 36.94
N GLY A 268 -21.78 -37.99 35.90
CA GLY A 268 -22.98 -37.34 35.35
C GLY A 268 -23.16 -37.47 33.83
N GLY A 269 -22.19 -38.04 33.12
CA GLY A 269 -22.21 -38.23 31.66
C GLY A 269 -21.18 -37.35 30.93
N PRO A 270 -20.99 -37.54 29.62
CA PRO A 270 -19.95 -36.82 28.87
C PRO A 270 -20.25 -35.32 28.80
N PHE A 271 -19.36 -34.50 29.33
CA PHE A 271 -19.41 -33.05 29.18
C PHE A 271 -18.52 -32.57 28.05
N LEU A 272 -18.99 -31.55 27.36
CA LEU A 272 -18.29 -30.88 26.27
C LEU A 272 -17.87 -29.49 26.76
N THR A 273 -16.59 -29.18 26.63
CA THR A 273 -16.11 -27.81 26.80
C THR A 273 -16.29 -27.11 25.46
N VAL A 274 -17.23 -26.17 25.40
CA VAL A 274 -17.51 -25.42 24.17
C VAL A 274 -17.15 -23.95 24.33
N ARG A 275 -16.69 -23.37 23.23
CA ARG A 275 -16.52 -21.94 23.04
C ARG A 275 -17.78 -21.41 22.39
N ARG A 276 -18.55 -20.63 23.14
CA ARG A 276 -19.79 -20.02 22.65
C ARG A 276 -19.52 -18.55 22.29
N PRO A 277 -19.77 -18.12 21.04
CA PRO A 277 -19.74 -16.70 20.71
C PRO A 277 -20.89 -16.00 21.45
N ASN A 278 -20.59 -14.95 22.23
CA ASN A 278 -21.61 -14.15 22.88
C ASN A 278 -22.51 -13.55 21.80
N ALA A 279 -23.77 -14.01 21.74
CA ALA A 279 -24.76 -13.41 20.87
C ALA A 279 -25.00 -11.96 21.34
N ILE A 280 -24.76 -11.00 20.46
CA ILE A 280 -25.21 -9.61 20.67
C ILE A 280 -26.73 -9.67 20.89
N PRO A 281 -27.28 -9.06 21.96
CA PRO A 281 -28.71 -9.08 22.20
C PRO A 281 -29.41 -8.31 21.08
N THR A 282 -30.03 -9.03 20.15
CA THR A 282 -30.96 -8.47 19.18
C THR A 282 -32.18 -7.95 19.93
N SER A 283 -32.40 -6.64 19.93
CA SER A 283 -33.60 -6.01 20.46
C SER A 283 -34.87 -6.64 19.82
N PRO A 284 -35.93 -6.89 20.59
CA PRO A 284 -37.14 -7.49 20.07
C PRO A 284 -37.92 -6.49 19.20
N THR A 285 -38.06 -6.82 17.92
CA THR A 285 -38.97 -6.19 16.96
C THR A 285 -40.41 -6.36 17.43
N ALA A 286 -41.14 -5.25 17.53
CA ALA A 286 -42.54 -5.18 17.89
C ALA A 286 -43.45 -5.91 16.86
N PRO A 287 -44.63 -6.44 17.29
CA PRO A 287 -45.46 -7.30 16.44
C PRO A 287 -46.29 -6.50 15.43
N HIS A 288 -46.43 -7.11 14.26
CA HIS A 288 -47.29 -6.70 13.14
C HIS A 288 -48.77 -6.58 13.55
N GLY A 289 -49.37 -5.42 13.27
CA GLY A 289 -50.82 -5.24 13.17
C GLY A 289 -51.37 -5.66 11.79
N PRO A 290 -52.68 -5.96 11.67
CA PRO A 290 -53.21 -6.77 10.58
C PRO A 290 -53.59 -5.98 9.32
N ALA A 291 -53.63 -6.76 8.24
CA ALA A 291 -54.07 -6.51 6.88
C ALA A 291 -55.13 -5.41 6.66
N HIS A 292 -54.76 -4.41 5.85
CA HIS A 292 -55.71 -3.64 5.04
C HIS A 292 -55.44 -3.86 3.54
N SER A 293 -56.49 -4.38 2.92
CA SER A 293 -56.82 -4.54 1.51
C SER A 293 -56.13 -3.57 0.54
N ARG A 294 -55.35 -4.11 -0.41
CA ARG A 294 -54.89 -3.38 -1.60
C ARG A 294 -55.97 -3.42 -2.68
N THR A 295 -56.55 -2.26 -2.96
CA THR A 295 -57.27 -1.93 -4.20
C THR A 295 -56.32 -2.00 -5.41
N PRO A 296 -56.79 -2.43 -6.59
CA PRO A 296 -55.96 -2.47 -7.78
C PRO A 296 -55.82 -1.07 -8.41
N LEU A 297 -54.58 -0.60 -8.57
CA LEU A 297 -54.27 0.64 -9.28
C LEU A 297 -54.38 0.43 -10.79
N THR A 298 -55.33 1.15 -11.37
CA THR A 298 -55.59 1.31 -12.79
C THR A 298 -54.35 1.86 -13.51
N ARG A 299 -53.94 1.15 -14.55
CA ARG A 299 -52.84 1.52 -15.46
C ARG A 299 -53.27 2.69 -16.36
N PRO A 300 -52.53 3.81 -16.42
CA PRO A 300 -52.86 4.88 -17.36
C PRO A 300 -52.42 4.50 -18.79
N ALA A 301 -53.29 4.84 -19.75
CA ALA A 301 -53.16 4.59 -21.18
C ALA A 301 -52.05 5.46 -21.83
N PRO A 302 -51.48 5.03 -22.96
CA PRO A 302 -50.48 5.79 -23.70
C PRO A 302 -51.10 7.00 -24.43
N VAL A 303 -50.46 8.15 -24.30
CA VAL A 303 -50.80 9.41 -24.97
C VAL A 303 -50.48 9.33 -26.47
N PRO A 304 -51.37 9.76 -27.39
CA PRO A 304 -51.10 9.77 -28.82
C PRO A 304 -50.17 10.92 -29.23
N ALA A 305 -49.23 10.61 -30.11
CA ALA A 305 -48.31 11.56 -30.73
C ALA A 305 -49.07 12.52 -31.66
N GLY A 306 -48.96 13.82 -31.38
CA GLY A 306 -49.45 14.92 -32.23
C GLY A 306 -48.44 15.31 -33.32
N PRO A 307 -48.90 15.94 -34.41
CA PRO A 307 -48.19 15.98 -35.70
C PRO A 307 -47.06 17.00 -35.76
N SER A 308 -45.98 16.58 -36.42
CA SER A 308 -44.83 17.40 -36.82
C SER A 308 -45.28 18.53 -37.75
N ARG A 309 -45.16 19.78 -37.30
CA ARG A 309 -45.34 20.97 -38.13
C ARG A 309 -44.02 21.36 -38.80
N ARG A 310 -44.09 21.37 -40.11
CA ARG A 310 -43.14 21.88 -41.10
C ARG A 310 -43.21 23.42 -41.16
N ALA A 311 -42.15 24.01 -41.73
CA ALA A 311 -41.89 25.43 -42.08
C ALA A 311 -41.30 26.27 -40.93
N SER A 312 -40.18 26.98 -41.09
CA SER A 312 -39.68 27.80 -42.21
C SER A 312 -38.14 27.82 -42.12
N ARG A 313 -37.31 28.26 -43.08
CA ARG A 313 -37.40 29.32 -44.07
C ARG A 313 -36.15 29.21 -44.95
#